data_AF-A0A8S3RTH8-F1
#
_entry.id   AF-A0A8S3RTH8-F1
#
_cell.length_a   1.000
_cell.length_b   1.000
_cell.length_c   1.000
_cell.angle_alpha   90.00
_cell.angle_beta   90.00
_cell.angle_gamma   90.00
#
_symmetry.space_group_name_H-M   'P 1'
#
loop_
_entity.id
_entity.type
_entity.pdbx_description
1 polymer ?
#
loop_
_entity_poly.entity_id
_entity_poly.type
_entity_poly.pdbx_seq_one_letter_code
_entity_poly.pdbx_strand_id
1 'polypeptide(L)'
;MPTYGKLDSFDESEDWTQYVERMEHYFNANEIDEEDQKRDIFLSVCGKNTYKLIRDLLAPAKPGTKSLADLTKLVKDHRDPVPSEIIQRFKFNSRTRHSDESVRTFIAALRSLTEHCNYGDTLNAMLRDRLVVGIKRDRIQRRLLAEPNLTFEKALEIATAMETAEKNAQDIQASGTNGTFQKQINKVSKSYTRNNSGNSKQGDCYRCGGNHLAAECRFKDAKCHSCKKKGHIAKKCRNKSANGNLSENHREFKSRFKPRAHFMEQDESSESENDFGSFSFWK
;
A
#
# COMPACT_ATOMS: atom_id res chain seq x y z
N MET A 1 -14.16 -45.93 -29.47
CA MET A 1 -14.79 -44.85 -28.67
C MET A 1 -13.80 -44.53 -27.57
N PRO A 2 -13.48 -43.25 -27.30
CA PRO A 2 -12.64 -42.92 -26.15
C PRO A 2 -13.31 -43.41 -24.87
N THR A 3 -12.51 -43.98 -23.99
CA THR A 3 -12.95 -44.51 -22.70
C THR A 3 -13.36 -43.36 -21.77
N TYR A 4 -12.70 -42.20 -21.88
CA TYR A 4 -12.95 -41.03 -21.05
C TYR A 4 -12.93 -39.72 -21.85
N GLY A 5 -14.03 -38.96 -21.71
CA GLY A 5 -14.11 -37.55 -22.12
C GLY A 5 -14.15 -37.31 -23.63
N LYS A 6 -14.10 -36.02 -24.00
CA LYS A 6 -13.99 -35.52 -25.36
C LYS A 6 -12.86 -34.49 -25.39
N LEU A 7 -12.02 -34.55 -26.42
CA LEU A 7 -11.06 -33.50 -26.72
C LEU A 7 -11.71 -32.49 -27.67
N ASP A 8 -11.86 -31.25 -27.22
CA ASP A 8 -12.33 -30.14 -28.05
C ASP A 8 -11.20 -29.61 -28.93
N SER A 9 -11.57 -28.97 -30.04
CA SER A 9 -10.62 -28.36 -30.97
C SER A 9 -9.98 -27.11 -30.40
N PHE A 10 -8.79 -26.78 -30.89
CA PHE A 10 -8.09 -25.56 -30.51
C PHE A 10 -8.93 -24.30 -30.80
N ASP A 11 -9.03 -23.41 -29.81
CA ASP A 11 -9.67 -22.09 -29.90
C ASP A 11 -8.60 -21.00 -30.01
N GLU A 12 -8.76 -20.04 -30.95
CA GLU A 12 -7.78 -18.96 -31.14
C GLU A 12 -7.64 -18.01 -29.94
N SER A 13 -8.58 -18.05 -28.98
CA SER A 13 -8.50 -17.31 -27.72
C SER A 13 -7.76 -18.04 -26.61
N GLU A 14 -7.45 -19.33 -26.77
CA GLU A 14 -6.72 -20.11 -25.78
C GLU A 14 -5.21 -20.16 -26.06
N ASP A 15 -4.43 -20.42 -25.03
CA ASP A 15 -2.97 -20.57 -25.15
C ASP A 15 -2.62 -21.92 -25.79
N TRP A 16 -1.73 -21.90 -26.79
CA TRP A 16 -1.37 -23.11 -27.53
C TRP A 16 -0.70 -24.17 -26.64
N THR A 17 0.13 -23.75 -25.68
CA THR A 17 0.80 -24.68 -24.75
C THR A 17 -0.25 -25.35 -23.85
N GLN A 18 -1.20 -24.60 -23.31
CA GLN A 18 -2.30 -25.15 -22.50
C GLN A 18 -3.18 -26.14 -23.28
N TYR A 19 -3.45 -25.86 -24.56
CA TYR A 19 -4.18 -26.79 -25.42
C TYR A 19 -3.41 -28.11 -25.61
N VAL A 20 -2.11 -28.04 -25.88
CA VAL A 20 -1.24 -29.23 -26.03
C VAL A 20 -1.20 -30.04 -24.72
N GLU A 21 -1.05 -29.39 -23.57
CA GLU A 21 -1.08 -30.05 -22.25
C GLU A 21 -2.41 -30.79 -22.00
N ARG A 22 -3.56 -30.15 -22.31
CA ARG A 22 -4.88 -30.79 -22.22
C ARG A 22 -5.00 -32.00 -23.14
N MET A 23 -4.48 -31.91 -24.36
CA MET A 23 -4.46 -33.02 -25.31
C MET A 23 -3.57 -34.18 -24.79
N GLU A 24 -2.40 -33.88 -24.23
CA GLU A 24 -1.53 -34.90 -23.63
C GLU A 24 -2.22 -35.62 -22.47
N HIS A 25 -2.92 -34.89 -21.60
CA HIS A 25 -3.75 -35.50 -20.54
C HIS A 25 -4.85 -36.40 -21.11
N TYR A 26 -5.47 -36.02 -22.23
CA TYR A 26 -6.47 -36.85 -22.90
C TYR A 26 -5.88 -38.15 -23.43
N PHE A 27 -4.69 -38.13 -24.03
CA PHE A 27 -4.00 -39.34 -24.48
C PHE A 27 -3.68 -40.27 -23.30
N ASN A 28 -3.11 -39.72 -22.23
CA ASN A 28 -2.74 -40.48 -21.04
C ASN A 28 -3.96 -41.12 -20.36
N ALA A 29 -5.06 -40.38 -20.24
CA ALA A 29 -6.29 -40.90 -19.63
C ALA A 29 -6.94 -42.02 -20.44
N ASN A 30 -6.71 -42.06 -21.76
CA ASN A 30 -7.28 -43.05 -22.68
C ASN A 30 -6.28 -44.14 -23.10
N GLU A 31 -5.10 -44.20 -22.48
CA GLU A 31 -4.04 -45.19 -22.77
C GLU A 31 -3.64 -45.21 -24.26
N ILE A 32 -3.57 -44.02 -24.86
CA ILE A 32 -3.15 -43.84 -26.25
C ILE A 32 -1.64 -43.62 -26.25
N ASP A 33 -0.88 -44.68 -26.47
CA ASP A 33 0.59 -44.62 -26.41
C ASP A 33 1.25 -44.49 -27.78
N GLU A 34 0.64 -45.06 -28.83
CA GLU A 34 1.20 -45.07 -30.19
C GLU A 34 1.30 -43.66 -30.79
N GLU A 35 2.52 -43.24 -31.13
CA GLU A 35 2.81 -41.87 -31.61
C GLU A 35 2.06 -41.50 -32.89
N ASP A 36 1.95 -42.45 -33.83
CA ASP A 36 1.17 -42.26 -35.06
C ASP A 36 -0.32 -42.07 -34.75
N GLN A 37 -0.85 -42.81 -33.76
CA GLN A 37 -2.24 -42.68 -33.34
C GLN A 37 -2.49 -41.32 -32.67
N LYS A 38 -1.59 -40.87 -31.78
CA LYS A 38 -1.67 -39.54 -31.16
C LYS A 38 -1.65 -38.43 -32.21
N ARG A 39 -0.74 -38.52 -33.20
CA ARG A 39 -0.67 -37.61 -34.34
C ARG A 39 -1.97 -37.56 -35.12
N ASP A 40 -2.52 -38.72 -35.49
CA ASP A 40 -3.70 -38.79 -36.34
C ASP A 40 -4.94 -38.28 -35.59
N ILE A 41 -5.05 -38.57 -34.29
CA ILE A 41 -6.08 -37.97 -33.42
C ILE A 41 -5.91 -36.45 -33.37
N PHE A 42 -4.72 -35.94 -33.10
CA PHE A 42 -4.45 -34.49 -33.11
C PHE A 42 -4.87 -33.83 -34.43
N LEU A 43 -4.44 -34.39 -35.57
CA LEU A 43 -4.80 -33.86 -36.89
C LEU A 43 -6.31 -33.89 -37.17
N SER A 44 -7.04 -34.82 -36.55
CA SER A 44 -8.50 -34.90 -36.68
C SER A 44 -9.26 -33.90 -35.79
N VAL A 45 -8.69 -33.53 -34.63
CA VAL A 45 -9.38 -32.70 -33.62
C VAL A 45 -8.85 -31.28 -33.52
N CYS A 46 -7.66 -30.95 -34.03
CA CYS A 46 -7.02 -29.64 -33.87
C CYS A 46 -7.79 -28.45 -34.48
N GLY A 47 -8.85 -28.73 -35.25
CA GLY A 47 -9.72 -27.74 -35.86
C GLY A 47 -9.24 -27.32 -37.25
N LYS A 48 -10.20 -26.89 -38.08
CA LYS A 48 -9.97 -26.56 -39.49
C LYS A 48 -8.89 -25.49 -39.70
N ASN A 49 -8.83 -24.47 -38.85
CA ASN A 49 -7.89 -23.36 -38.98
C ASN A 49 -6.46 -23.82 -38.67
N THR A 50 -6.28 -24.57 -37.57
CA THR A 50 -4.99 -25.14 -37.17
C THR A 50 -4.50 -26.16 -38.19
N TYR A 51 -5.37 -27.06 -38.67
CA TYR A 51 -4.99 -28.02 -39.71
C TYR A 51 -4.55 -27.32 -41.01
N LYS A 52 -5.30 -26.27 -41.43
CA LYS A 52 -4.92 -25.45 -42.59
C LYS A 52 -3.55 -24.80 -42.39
N LEU A 53 -3.30 -24.19 -41.24
CA LEU A 53 -2.01 -23.59 -40.90
C LEU A 53 -0.87 -24.60 -41.01
N ILE A 54 -1.04 -25.80 -40.42
CA ILE A 54 -0.04 -26.88 -40.51
C ILE A 54 0.23 -27.27 -41.96
N ARG A 55 -0.83 -27.42 -42.78
CA ARG A 55 -0.73 -27.72 -44.21
C ARG A 55 0.07 -26.65 -44.96
N ASP A 56 -0.22 -25.38 -44.70
CA ASP A 56 0.41 -24.25 -45.36
C ASP A 56 1.90 -24.14 -44.98
N LEU A 57 2.24 -24.38 -43.70
CA LEU A 57 3.63 -24.34 -43.20
C LEU A 57 4.48 -25.55 -43.63
N LEU A 58 3.88 -26.69 -43.93
CA LEU A 58 4.62 -27.91 -44.31
C LEU A 58 4.81 -28.11 -45.81
N ALA A 59 4.15 -27.31 -46.65
CA ALA A 59 4.16 -27.52 -48.10
C ALA A 59 5.61 -27.65 -48.64
N PRO A 60 5.92 -28.68 -49.47
CA PRO A 60 5.02 -29.64 -50.11
C PRO A 60 4.75 -30.94 -49.31
N ALA A 61 5.30 -31.10 -48.11
CA ALA A 61 5.07 -32.28 -47.28
C ALA A 61 3.63 -32.31 -46.72
N LYS A 62 3.15 -33.52 -46.38
CA LYS A 62 1.81 -33.70 -45.78
C LYS A 62 1.91 -33.75 -44.25
N PRO A 63 0.92 -33.24 -43.51
CA PRO A 63 0.94 -33.28 -42.04
C PRO A 63 1.14 -34.68 -41.45
N GLY A 64 0.51 -35.70 -42.05
CA GLY A 64 0.63 -37.09 -41.59
C GLY A 64 2.01 -37.72 -41.77
N THR A 65 2.97 -37.05 -42.43
CA THR A 65 4.35 -37.57 -42.57
C THR A 65 5.31 -37.01 -41.51
N LYS A 66 4.82 -36.22 -40.56
CA LYS A 66 5.61 -35.62 -39.47
C LYS A 66 5.23 -36.24 -38.14
N SER A 67 6.12 -36.13 -37.15
CA SER A 67 5.79 -36.56 -35.79
C SER A 67 4.81 -35.59 -35.14
N LEU A 68 4.04 -36.04 -34.13
CA LEU A 68 3.20 -35.13 -33.35
C LEU A 68 4.03 -33.98 -32.75
N ALA A 69 5.20 -34.29 -32.20
CA ALA A 69 6.11 -33.31 -31.60
C ALA A 69 6.55 -32.22 -32.60
N ASP A 70 6.88 -32.61 -33.84
CA ASP A 70 7.23 -31.64 -34.88
C ASP A 70 6.04 -30.74 -35.24
N LEU A 71 4.83 -31.31 -35.30
CA LEU A 71 3.62 -30.56 -35.64
C LEU A 71 3.23 -29.57 -34.54
N THR A 72 3.24 -29.99 -33.27
CA THR A 72 2.91 -29.11 -32.14
C THR A 72 3.94 -28.00 -31.99
N LYS A 73 5.22 -28.31 -32.20
CA LYS A 73 6.30 -27.32 -32.24
C LYS A 73 6.15 -26.35 -33.41
N LEU A 74 5.85 -26.84 -34.61
CA LEU A 74 5.68 -25.98 -35.79
C LEU A 74 4.57 -24.94 -35.58
N VAL A 75 3.44 -25.35 -35.01
CA VAL A 75 2.34 -24.41 -34.70
C VAL A 75 2.76 -23.45 -33.59
N LYS A 76 3.44 -23.93 -32.54
CA LYS A 76 3.95 -23.09 -31.45
C LYS A 76 4.90 -22.02 -31.97
N ASP A 77 5.91 -22.39 -32.74
CA ASP A 77 6.91 -21.47 -33.27
C ASP A 77 6.29 -20.40 -34.20
N HIS A 78 5.20 -20.74 -34.90
CA HIS A 78 4.48 -19.79 -35.75
C HIS A 78 3.59 -18.84 -34.95
N ARG A 79 2.88 -19.35 -33.94
CA ARG A 79 1.90 -18.60 -33.12
C ARG A 79 2.60 -17.73 -32.08
N ASP A 80 3.60 -18.29 -31.43
CA ASP A 80 4.33 -17.72 -30.31
C ASP A 80 5.82 -17.67 -30.65
N PRO A 81 6.22 -16.82 -31.60
CA PRO A 81 7.63 -16.67 -31.93
C PRO A 81 8.39 -16.26 -30.68
N VAL A 82 9.48 -16.99 -30.39
CA VAL A 82 10.29 -16.80 -29.18
C VAL A 82 10.61 -15.32 -29.02
N PRO A 83 10.08 -14.66 -27.98
CA PRO A 83 10.31 -13.24 -27.82
C PRO A 83 11.76 -13.00 -27.42
N SER A 84 12.29 -11.82 -27.77
CA SER A 84 13.65 -11.43 -27.39
C SER A 84 13.83 -11.51 -25.86
N GLU A 85 14.77 -12.35 -25.43
CA GLU A 85 15.12 -12.55 -24.01
C GLU A 85 15.42 -11.20 -23.33
N ILE A 86 16.13 -10.30 -24.01
CA ILE A 86 16.48 -8.97 -23.50
C ILE A 86 15.21 -8.14 -23.24
N ILE A 87 14.25 -8.17 -24.15
CA ILE A 87 12.98 -7.44 -23.99
C ILE A 87 12.15 -8.04 -22.85
N GLN A 88 12.16 -9.36 -22.68
CA GLN A 88 11.42 -10.01 -21.60
C GLN A 88 12.04 -9.71 -20.24
N ARG A 89 13.36 -9.77 -20.13
CA ARG A 89 14.10 -9.30 -18.94
C ARG A 89 13.86 -7.83 -18.66
N PHE A 90 13.79 -6.99 -19.69
CA PHE A 90 13.44 -5.58 -19.54
C PHE A 90 12.02 -5.41 -18.97
N LYS A 91 11.02 -6.12 -19.51
CA LYS A 91 9.64 -6.09 -18.99
C LYS A 91 9.57 -6.56 -17.53
N PHE A 92 10.23 -7.67 -17.22
CA PHE A 92 10.36 -8.18 -15.86
C PHE A 92 10.97 -7.13 -14.93
N ASN A 93 12.13 -6.57 -15.30
CA ASN A 93 12.85 -5.59 -14.49
C ASN A 93 12.14 -4.23 -14.38
N SER A 94 11.28 -3.89 -15.34
CA SER A 94 10.45 -2.68 -15.29
C SER A 94 9.22 -2.86 -14.41
N ARG A 95 8.85 -4.10 -14.08
CA ARG A 95 7.63 -4.39 -13.34
C ARG A 95 7.74 -3.94 -11.88
N THR A 96 6.83 -3.05 -11.50
CA THR A 96 6.71 -2.50 -10.14
C THR A 96 5.27 -2.65 -9.69
N ARG A 97 5.05 -3.01 -8.43
CA ARG A 97 3.72 -3.24 -7.87
C ARG A 97 2.88 -1.96 -7.93
N HIS A 98 1.62 -2.08 -8.37
CA HIS A 98 0.66 -0.99 -8.32
C HIS A 98 0.15 -0.77 -6.88
N SER A 99 -0.35 0.42 -6.55
CA SER A 99 -0.77 0.75 -5.17
C SER A 99 -1.98 -0.07 -4.71
N ASP A 100 -2.85 -0.42 -5.64
CA ASP A 100 -4.07 -1.20 -5.54
C ASP A 100 -3.85 -2.72 -5.71
N GLU A 101 -2.64 -3.13 -6.08
CA GLU A 101 -2.31 -4.53 -6.34
C GLU A 101 -1.81 -5.26 -5.09
N SER A 102 -2.38 -6.44 -4.81
CA SER A 102 -1.93 -7.30 -3.71
C SER A 102 -0.52 -7.86 -3.96
N VAL A 103 0.22 -8.19 -2.90
CA VAL A 103 1.53 -8.87 -3.02
C VAL A 103 1.40 -10.16 -3.84
N ARG A 104 0.34 -10.96 -3.63
CA ARG A 104 0.17 -12.24 -4.32
C ARG A 104 -0.08 -12.06 -5.82
N THR A 105 -0.91 -11.09 -6.19
CA THR A 105 -1.17 -10.74 -7.60
C THR A 105 0.10 -10.27 -8.29
N PHE A 106 0.88 -9.41 -7.62
CA PHE A 106 2.15 -8.93 -8.13
C PHE A 106 3.14 -10.06 -8.41
N ILE A 107 3.24 -11.03 -7.50
CA ILE A 107 4.11 -12.20 -7.65
C ILE A 107 3.67 -13.11 -8.78
N ALA A 108 2.37 -13.32 -8.94
CA ALA A 108 1.84 -14.06 -10.09
C ALA A 108 2.23 -13.37 -11.40
N ALA A 109 2.09 -12.05 -11.48
CA ALA A 109 2.52 -11.27 -12.65
C ALA A 109 4.04 -11.36 -12.89
N LEU A 110 4.86 -11.29 -11.83
CA LEU A 110 6.31 -11.46 -11.97
C LEU A 110 6.67 -12.85 -12.49
N ARG A 111 6.04 -13.92 -11.97
CA ARG A 111 6.27 -15.29 -12.45
C ARG A 111 5.90 -15.44 -13.92
N SER A 112 4.76 -14.89 -14.35
CA SER A 112 4.37 -14.89 -15.76
C SER A 112 5.42 -14.20 -16.65
N LEU A 113 5.99 -13.08 -16.21
CA LEU A 113 7.03 -12.38 -16.98
C LEU A 113 8.37 -13.15 -17.08
N THR A 114 8.60 -14.18 -16.26
CA THR A 114 9.85 -14.95 -16.27
C THR A 114 9.91 -16.02 -17.36
N GLU A 115 8.78 -16.35 -17.99
CA GLU A 115 8.64 -17.48 -18.93
C GLU A 115 9.72 -17.50 -20.03
N HIS A 116 10.04 -16.34 -20.59
CA HIS A 116 11.02 -16.19 -21.66
C HIS A 116 12.28 -15.43 -21.23
N CYS A 117 12.52 -15.30 -19.92
CA CYS A 117 13.69 -14.59 -19.39
C CYS A 117 14.94 -15.47 -19.28
N ASN A 118 14.81 -16.80 -19.42
CA ASN A 118 15.93 -17.74 -19.38
C ASN A 118 16.78 -17.60 -18.10
N TYR A 119 16.14 -17.44 -16.94
CA TYR A 119 16.87 -17.25 -15.67
C TYR A 119 17.46 -18.55 -15.10
N GLY A 120 16.98 -19.71 -15.52
CA GLY A 120 17.44 -21.01 -15.01
C GLY A 120 17.44 -21.07 -13.48
N ASP A 121 18.54 -21.55 -12.90
CA ASP A 121 18.71 -21.70 -11.45
C ASP A 121 18.68 -20.38 -10.67
N THR A 122 18.85 -19.24 -11.36
CA THR A 122 18.80 -17.90 -10.73
C THR A 122 17.39 -17.32 -10.61
N LEU A 123 16.36 -18.03 -11.09
CA LEU A 123 14.97 -17.54 -11.11
C LEU A 123 14.50 -16.99 -9.76
N ASN A 124 14.74 -17.72 -8.67
CA ASN A 124 14.32 -17.29 -7.34
C ASN A 124 15.09 -16.05 -6.87
N ALA A 125 16.37 -15.91 -7.21
CA ALA A 125 17.13 -14.71 -6.90
C ALA A 125 16.57 -13.49 -7.65
N MET A 126 16.27 -13.64 -8.94
CA MET A 126 15.68 -12.57 -9.76
C MET A 126 14.29 -12.15 -9.25
N LEU A 127 13.44 -13.13 -8.91
CA LEU A 127 12.12 -12.87 -8.31
C LEU A 127 12.24 -12.14 -6.96
N ARG A 128 13.19 -12.54 -6.11
CA ARG A 128 13.46 -11.86 -4.84
C ARG A 128 13.86 -10.41 -5.07
N ASP A 129 14.84 -10.16 -5.93
CA ASP A 129 15.40 -8.83 -6.15
C ASP A 129 14.32 -7.90 -6.74
N ARG A 130 13.55 -8.41 -7.71
CA ARG A 130 12.44 -7.66 -8.30
C ARG A 130 11.28 -7.43 -7.33
N LEU A 131 11.01 -8.36 -6.41
CA LEU A 131 10.02 -8.18 -5.34
C LEU A 131 10.45 -7.03 -4.40
N VAL A 132 11.70 -7.04 -3.95
CA VAL A 132 12.23 -6.04 -3.01
C VAL A 132 12.22 -4.65 -3.62
N VAL A 133 12.71 -4.50 -4.85
CA VAL A 133 12.76 -3.20 -5.55
C VAL A 133 11.37 -2.79 -6.05
N GLY A 134 10.52 -3.76 -6.41
CA GLY A 134 9.21 -3.51 -7.00
C GLY A 134 8.09 -3.19 -6.01
N ILE A 135 8.27 -3.42 -4.71
CA ILE A 135 7.27 -3.04 -3.69
C ILE A 135 7.37 -1.54 -3.38
N LYS A 136 6.31 -0.79 -3.67
CA LYS A 136 6.20 0.66 -3.35
C LYS A 136 5.81 0.98 -1.90
N ARG A 137 5.67 -0.02 -1.02
CA ARG A 137 5.36 0.21 0.40
C ARG A 137 6.64 0.26 1.21
N ASP A 138 7.03 1.47 1.61
CA ASP A 138 8.27 1.76 2.36
C ASP A 138 8.45 0.85 3.60
N ARG A 139 7.40 0.62 4.39
CA ARG A 139 7.46 -0.28 5.55
C ARG A 139 7.86 -1.71 5.20
N ILE A 140 7.27 -2.27 4.14
CA ILE A 140 7.56 -3.63 3.69
C ILE A 140 8.97 -3.67 3.10
N GLN A 141 9.31 -2.71 2.25
CA GLN A 141 10.62 -2.64 1.60
C GLN A 141 11.76 -2.54 2.63
N ARG A 142 11.64 -1.67 3.63
CA ARG A 142 12.62 -1.56 4.73
C ARG A 142 12.77 -2.86 5.50
N ARG A 143 11.66 -3.54 5.81
CA ARG A 143 11.70 -4.82 6.53
C ARG A 143 12.44 -5.90 5.73
N LEU A 144 12.20 -5.96 4.42
CA LEU A 144 12.88 -6.88 3.51
C LEU A 144 14.38 -6.57 3.41
N LEU A 145 14.75 -5.29 3.24
CA LEU A 145 16.15 -4.86 3.15
C LEU A 145 16.95 -5.09 4.45
N ALA A 146 16.27 -5.20 5.60
CA ALA A 146 16.90 -5.51 6.88
C ALA A 146 17.20 -7.00 7.09
N GLU A 147 16.77 -7.89 6.20
CA GLU A 147 17.03 -9.33 6.30
C GLU A 147 18.39 -9.70 5.68
N PRO A 148 19.36 -10.23 6.45
CA PRO A 148 20.70 -10.49 5.94
C PRO A 148 20.77 -11.65 4.94
N ASN A 149 19.96 -12.69 5.15
CA ASN A 149 19.89 -13.88 4.29
C ASN A 149 18.47 -14.00 3.72
N LEU A 150 18.10 -13.06 2.85
CA LEU A 150 16.77 -13.03 2.25
C LEU A 150 16.70 -14.01 1.07
N THR A 151 15.82 -15.02 1.18
CA THR A 151 15.40 -15.87 0.06
C THR A 151 14.10 -15.35 -0.53
N PHE A 152 13.72 -15.84 -1.72
CA PHE A 152 12.44 -15.48 -2.33
C PHE A 152 11.24 -15.88 -1.46
N GLU A 153 11.27 -17.09 -0.92
CA GLU A 153 10.19 -17.64 -0.08
C GLU A 153 9.99 -16.79 1.17
N LYS A 154 11.10 -16.44 1.85
CA LYS A 154 11.08 -15.58 3.02
C LYS A 154 10.61 -14.16 2.69
N ALA A 155 11.02 -13.62 1.55
CA ALA A 155 10.57 -12.30 1.10
C ALA A 155 9.05 -12.27 0.83
N LEU A 156 8.53 -13.30 0.16
CA LEU A 156 7.11 -13.48 -0.09
C LEU A 156 6.31 -13.60 1.21
N GLU A 157 6.80 -14.40 2.16
CA GLU A 157 6.19 -14.58 3.48
C GLU A 157 6.10 -13.24 4.23
N ILE A 158 7.23 -12.53 4.38
CA ILE A 158 7.29 -11.22 5.06
C ILE A 158 6.33 -10.22 4.40
N ALA A 159 6.38 -10.09 3.07
CA ALA A 159 5.56 -9.13 2.35
C ALA A 159 4.06 -9.43 2.50
N THR A 160 3.68 -10.71 2.41
CA THR A 160 2.28 -11.14 2.55
C THR A 160 1.78 -10.96 3.99
N ALA A 161 2.59 -11.32 4.99
CA ALA A 161 2.26 -11.16 6.40
C ALA A 161 2.08 -9.69 6.76
N MET A 162 2.95 -8.80 6.29
CA MET A 162 2.83 -7.36 6.53
C MET A 162 1.63 -6.74 5.83
N GLU A 163 1.32 -7.14 4.58
CA GLU A 163 0.11 -6.68 3.90
C GLU A 163 -1.15 -7.12 4.66
N THR A 164 -1.18 -8.36 5.13
CA THR A 164 -2.31 -8.91 5.90
C THR A 164 -2.46 -8.21 7.24
N ALA A 165 -1.37 -7.99 7.96
CA ALA A 165 -1.37 -7.27 9.23
C ALA A 165 -1.88 -5.83 9.07
N GLU A 166 -1.51 -5.15 7.97
CA GLU A 166 -2.01 -3.80 7.67
C GLU A 166 -3.51 -3.79 7.38
N LYS A 167 -4.02 -4.74 6.59
CA LYS A 167 -5.47 -4.93 6.35
C LYS A 167 -6.22 -5.20 7.67
N ASN A 168 -5.74 -6.15 8.46
CA ASN A 168 -6.35 -6.50 9.74
C ASN A 168 -6.36 -5.31 10.71
N ALA A 169 -5.28 -4.51 10.75
CA ALA A 169 -5.23 -3.30 11.58
C ALA A 169 -6.24 -2.24 11.12
N GLN A 170 -6.43 -2.08 9.80
CA GLN A 170 -7.47 -1.21 9.24
C GLN A 170 -8.87 -1.69 9.61
N ASP A 171 -9.14 -3.00 9.54
CA ASP A 171 -10.44 -3.58 9.89
C ASP A 171 -10.77 -3.40 11.39
N ILE A 172 -9.78 -3.55 12.27
CA ILE A 172 -9.94 -3.27 13.71
C ILE A 172 -10.28 -1.79 13.94
N GLN A 173 -9.62 -0.88 13.22
CA GLN A 173 -9.87 0.57 13.33
C GLN A 173 -11.21 0.99 12.73
N ALA A 174 -11.60 0.40 11.60
CA ALA A 174 -12.90 0.62 10.95
C ALA A 174 -14.06 0.10 11.82
N SER A 175 -13.88 -1.06 12.45
CA SER A 175 -14.84 -1.61 13.42
C SER A 175 -14.99 -0.73 14.66
N GLY A 176 -13.99 0.08 14.99
CA GLY A 176 -14.04 1.08 16.07
C GLY A 176 -14.74 2.39 15.70
N THR A 177 -15.04 2.65 14.43
CA THR A 177 -15.55 3.95 13.94
C THR A 177 -17.00 3.94 13.46
N ASN A 178 -17.67 2.79 13.40
CA ASN A 178 -19.13 2.69 13.22
C ASN A 178 -19.92 2.75 14.55
N GLY A 179 -19.30 3.28 15.60
CA GLY A 179 -19.96 3.65 16.85
C GLY A 179 -20.32 5.13 16.87
N THR A 180 -21.39 5.53 16.19
CA THR A 180 -22.21 6.71 16.57
C THR A 180 -22.98 6.50 17.87
N PHE A 181 -22.59 5.51 18.68
CA PHE A 181 -22.91 5.53 20.10
C PHE A 181 -21.83 6.33 20.81
N GLN A 182 -22.23 7.50 21.31
CA GLN A 182 -21.65 8.12 22.50
C GLN A 182 -21.32 7.01 23.50
N LYS A 183 -20.07 6.56 23.51
CA LYS A 183 -19.55 5.76 24.60
C LYS A 183 -19.37 6.76 25.74
N GLN A 184 -20.48 7.05 26.43
CA GLN A 184 -20.40 7.36 27.84
C GLN A 184 -19.76 6.13 28.49
N ILE A 185 -18.43 6.10 28.46
CA ILE A 185 -17.68 5.37 29.45
C ILE A 185 -18.22 5.93 30.75
N ASN A 186 -18.95 5.10 31.50
CA ASN A 186 -19.31 5.39 32.87
C ASN A 186 -18.00 5.73 33.57
N LYS A 187 -17.71 7.03 33.64
CA LYS A 187 -16.70 7.57 34.52
C LYS A 187 -17.24 7.20 35.89
N VAL A 188 -16.76 6.10 36.45
CA VAL A 188 -16.89 5.88 37.88
C VAL A 188 -16.18 7.08 38.47
N SER A 189 -16.96 8.08 38.87
CA SER A 189 -16.49 9.06 39.83
C SER A 189 -16.09 8.21 41.01
N LYS A 190 -14.79 7.96 41.15
CA LYS A 190 -14.22 7.45 42.37
C LYS A 190 -14.57 8.54 43.37
N SER A 191 -15.69 8.33 44.05
CA SER A 191 -16.10 9.09 45.23
C SER A 191 -15.06 8.75 46.28
N TYR A 192 -13.88 9.32 46.12
CA TYR A 192 -13.09 9.68 47.27
C TYR A 192 -13.97 10.67 48.02
N THR A 193 -14.71 10.13 48.98
CA THR A 193 -15.03 10.81 50.22
C THR A 193 -13.71 11.30 50.79
N ARG A 194 -13.22 12.44 50.27
CA ARG A 194 -12.34 13.30 51.04
C ARG A 194 -13.25 13.93 52.08
N ASN A 195 -13.33 13.26 53.22
CA ASN A 195 -13.47 13.95 54.49
C ASN A 195 -12.39 15.03 54.51
N ASN A 196 -12.80 16.24 54.18
CA ASN A 196 -12.09 17.43 54.58
C ASN A 196 -13.10 18.30 55.30
N SER A 197 -13.07 18.19 56.62
CA SER A 197 -13.59 19.17 57.56
C SER A 197 -13.22 20.57 57.06
N GLY A 198 -14.22 21.33 56.63
CA GLY A 198 -14.03 22.56 55.90
C GLY A 198 -15.19 23.51 56.10
N ASN A 199 -15.42 23.86 57.37
CA ASN A 199 -15.93 25.13 57.87
C ASN A 199 -16.78 25.95 56.87
N SER A 200 -18.08 26.05 57.14
CA SER A 200 -19.02 26.93 56.46
C SER A 200 -18.59 28.40 56.57
N LYS A 201 -17.66 28.83 55.72
CA LYS A 201 -17.37 30.25 55.47
C LYS A 201 -18.26 30.72 54.33
N GLN A 202 -19.50 30.96 54.72
CA GLN A 202 -20.35 32.05 54.28
C GLN A 202 -19.56 33.09 53.45
N GLY A 203 -19.77 33.01 52.13
CA GLY A 203 -18.97 33.70 51.12
C GLY A 203 -19.20 35.19 51.13
N ASP A 204 -18.17 35.96 50.79
CA ASP A 204 -18.21 37.41 50.78
C ASP A 204 -19.19 37.93 49.72
N CYS A 205 -20.14 38.76 50.16
CA CYS A 205 -21.17 39.35 49.32
C CYS A 205 -20.51 40.09 48.15
N TYR A 206 -20.83 39.72 46.89
CA TYR A 206 -20.23 40.35 45.73
C TYR A 206 -20.56 41.86 45.58
N ARG A 207 -21.53 42.38 46.35
CA ARG A 207 -21.94 43.79 46.32
C ARG A 207 -21.08 44.68 47.22
N CYS A 208 -20.68 44.18 48.40
CA CYS A 208 -19.93 44.96 49.39
C CYS A 208 -18.75 44.24 50.07
N GLY A 209 -18.64 42.92 49.90
CA GLY A 209 -17.63 42.05 50.51
C GLY A 209 -17.92 41.62 51.95
N GLY A 210 -19.13 41.87 52.45
CA GLY A 210 -19.56 41.46 53.79
C GLY A 210 -20.08 40.02 53.83
N ASN A 211 -20.17 39.45 55.03
CA ASN A 211 -20.58 38.06 55.20
C ASN A 211 -22.12 37.90 55.28
N HIS A 212 -22.81 38.00 54.13
CA HIS A 212 -24.26 37.81 54.00
C HIS A 212 -24.64 37.52 52.54
N LEU A 213 -25.87 37.04 52.32
CA LEU A 213 -26.42 36.80 50.98
C LEU A 213 -26.66 38.13 50.25
N ALA A 214 -26.30 38.19 48.96
CA ALA A 214 -26.40 39.44 48.20
C ALA A 214 -27.81 40.05 48.12
N ALA A 215 -28.86 39.23 48.24
CA ALA A 215 -30.25 39.67 48.28
C ALA A 215 -30.56 40.56 49.50
N GLU A 216 -29.93 40.27 50.64
CA GLU A 216 -30.10 40.98 51.92
C GLU A 216 -29.10 42.13 52.09
N CYS A 217 -28.27 42.38 51.07
CA CYS A 217 -27.24 43.39 51.16
C CYS A 217 -27.84 44.80 51.25
N ARG A 218 -27.46 45.55 52.31
CA ARG A 218 -27.80 46.97 52.47
C ARG A 218 -27.43 47.83 51.27
N PHE A 219 -26.42 47.43 50.50
CA PHE A 219 -25.91 48.16 49.34
C PHE A 219 -26.50 47.69 48.00
N LYS A 220 -27.61 46.94 48.02
CA LYS A 220 -28.27 46.42 46.80
C LYS A 220 -28.69 47.49 45.80
N ASP A 221 -29.04 48.69 46.28
CA ASP A 221 -29.46 49.82 45.42
C ASP A 221 -28.44 50.97 45.43
N ALA A 222 -27.31 50.78 46.12
CA ALA A 222 -26.26 51.80 46.23
C ALA A 222 -25.59 52.02 44.87
N LYS A 223 -25.35 53.30 44.53
CA LYS A 223 -24.66 53.70 43.29
C LYS A 223 -23.15 53.71 43.53
N CYS A 224 -22.41 52.88 42.79
CA CYS A 224 -20.97 52.78 42.90
C CYS A 224 -20.29 54.11 42.57
N HIS A 225 -19.44 54.62 43.46
CA HIS A 225 -18.71 55.88 43.21
C HIS A 225 -17.67 55.78 42.09
N SER A 226 -17.19 54.58 41.75
CA SER A 226 -16.20 54.37 40.69
C SER A 226 -16.80 54.26 39.28
N CYS A 227 -17.87 53.46 39.11
CA CYS A 227 -18.48 53.23 37.79
C CYS A 227 -19.86 53.85 37.61
N LYS A 228 -20.39 54.51 38.65
CA LYS A 228 -21.73 55.15 38.68
C LYS A 228 -22.91 54.19 38.42
N LYS A 229 -22.71 52.86 38.42
CA LYS A 229 -23.78 51.84 38.29
C LYS A 229 -24.33 51.43 39.68
N LYS A 230 -25.60 51.04 39.76
CA LYS A 230 -26.24 50.55 40.99
C LYS A 230 -25.92 49.06 41.22
N GLY A 231 -25.91 48.62 42.49
CA GLY A 231 -25.81 47.21 42.86
C GLY A 231 -24.50 46.76 43.52
N HIS A 232 -23.53 47.66 43.68
CA HIS A 232 -22.27 47.40 44.38
C HIS A 232 -21.59 48.70 44.80
N ILE A 233 -20.61 48.61 45.70
CA ILE A 233 -19.77 49.74 46.11
C ILE A 233 -18.40 49.72 45.40
N ALA A 234 -17.70 50.86 45.41
CA ALA A 234 -16.38 51.03 44.79
C ALA A 234 -15.37 49.92 45.14
N LYS A 235 -15.42 49.42 46.39
CA LYS A 235 -14.55 48.33 46.89
C LYS A 235 -14.67 47.03 46.08
N LYS A 236 -15.86 46.71 45.59
CA LYS A 236 -16.14 45.49 44.78
C LYS A 236 -16.45 45.84 43.32
N CYS A 237 -16.10 47.05 42.88
CA CYS A 237 -16.30 47.50 41.51
C CYS A 237 -15.35 46.76 40.56
N ARG A 238 -15.93 45.98 39.64
CA ARG A 238 -15.17 45.22 38.64
C ARG A 238 -14.71 46.08 37.45
N ASN A 239 -15.31 47.26 37.26
CA ASN A 239 -14.93 48.28 36.28
C ASN A 239 -14.08 49.37 36.92
N LYS A 240 -12.94 49.02 37.55
CA LYS A 240 -11.93 50.04 37.84
C LYS A 240 -11.21 50.36 36.53
N SER A 241 -11.46 51.55 35.98
CA SER A 241 -10.68 52.06 34.86
C SER A 241 -9.19 52.00 35.20
N ALA A 242 -8.40 51.49 34.26
CA ALA A 242 -6.95 51.50 34.31
C ALA A 242 -6.46 52.94 34.49
N ASN A 243 -5.88 53.23 35.65
CA ASN A 243 -4.88 54.29 35.85
C ASN A 243 -4.24 54.10 37.23
N GLY A 244 -2.93 53.84 37.24
CA GLY A 244 -2.06 54.01 38.43
C GLY A 244 -1.36 52.76 38.98
N ASN A 245 -0.17 52.50 38.42
CA ASN A 245 1.11 52.09 39.05
C ASN A 245 1.30 50.75 39.82
N LEU A 246 2.27 49.99 39.25
CA LEU A 246 3.46 49.35 39.83
C LEU A 246 3.31 48.36 41.01
N SER A 247 3.67 47.10 40.75
CA SER A 247 4.84 46.50 41.42
C SER A 247 5.37 45.29 40.65
N GLU A 248 6.69 45.28 40.50
CA GLU A 248 7.52 44.26 39.86
C GLU A 248 7.41 42.87 40.53
N ASN A 249 7.58 41.81 39.74
CA ASN A 249 8.64 40.80 39.94
C ASN A 249 8.38 39.59 39.03
N HIS A 250 9.14 39.48 37.94
CA HIS A 250 9.49 38.18 37.39
C HIS A 250 10.87 38.26 36.75
N ARG A 251 11.85 37.57 37.37
CA ARG A 251 13.21 37.43 36.87
C ARG A 251 13.21 36.47 35.67
N GLU A 252 13.68 36.97 34.54
CA GLU A 252 13.81 36.28 33.27
C GLU A 252 15.23 35.68 33.12
N PHE A 253 15.30 34.42 32.73
CA PHE A 253 16.52 33.66 32.50
C PHE A 253 17.00 33.93 31.06
N LYS A 254 18.14 34.59 30.88
CA LYS A 254 18.71 34.96 29.57
C LYS A 254 19.34 33.75 28.87
N SER A 255 18.83 33.36 27.71
CA SER A 255 19.59 32.60 26.70
C SER A 255 19.85 33.48 25.48
N ARG A 256 21.13 33.82 25.23
CA ARG A 256 21.59 34.59 24.07
C ARG A 256 21.53 33.74 22.80
N PHE A 257 20.55 34.01 21.92
CA PHE A 257 20.64 33.71 20.49
C PHE A 257 20.96 35.02 19.75
N LYS A 258 21.97 35.02 18.88
CA LYS A 258 22.22 36.05 17.86
C LYS A 258 21.89 35.43 16.49
N PRO A 259 20.99 36.01 15.68
CA PRO A 259 20.96 35.72 14.26
C PRO A 259 21.93 36.66 13.53
N ARG A 260 22.65 36.14 12.54
CA ARG A 260 23.44 36.94 11.61
C ARG A 260 23.03 36.54 10.20
N ALA A 261 22.23 37.39 9.57
CA ALA A 261 21.91 37.31 8.15
C ALA A 261 23.08 37.90 7.35
N HIS A 262 23.45 37.24 6.25
CA HIS A 262 24.23 37.82 5.18
C HIS A 262 23.49 37.56 3.87
N PHE A 263 23.18 38.65 3.19
CA PHE A 263 22.66 38.77 1.84
C PHE A 263 23.84 39.04 0.90
N MET A 264 23.89 38.42 -0.27
CA MET A 264 24.59 38.92 -1.46
C MET A 264 24.05 38.25 -2.72
N GLU A 265 24.07 39.04 -3.79
CA GLU A 265 23.29 38.98 -5.02
C GLU A 265 23.66 37.89 -6.03
N GLN A 266 22.74 37.78 -6.99
CA GLN A 266 22.76 36.99 -8.22
C GLN A 266 23.87 37.46 -9.17
N ASP A 267 24.43 36.51 -9.93
CA ASP A 267 24.88 36.76 -11.29
C ASP A 267 24.44 35.57 -12.17
N GLU A 268 23.76 35.91 -13.27
CA GLU A 268 23.40 35.03 -14.37
C GLU A 268 24.64 34.74 -15.23
N SER A 269 24.85 33.48 -15.61
CA SER A 269 25.38 33.17 -16.93
C SER A 269 24.94 31.78 -17.38
N SER A 270 24.34 31.79 -18.55
CA SER A 270 23.95 30.67 -19.40
C SER A 270 25.18 29.91 -19.92
N GLU A 271 25.11 28.58 -19.95
CA GLU A 271 25.48 27.81 -21.14
C GLU A 271 25.01 26.35 -21.03
N SER A 272 24.47 25.89 -22.14
CA SER A 272 24.02 24.54 -22.45
C SER A 272 25.19 23.58 -22.61
N GLU A 273 25.05 22.33 -22.16
CA GLU A 273 25.43 21.16 -22.97
C GLU A 273 24.89 19.85 -22.38
N ASN A 274 24.47 18.97 -23.30
CA ASN A 274 24.02 17.62 -23.03
C ASN A 274 25.17 16.78 -22.47
N ASP A 275 24.93 15.99 -21.43
CA ASP A 275 25.78 14.83 -21.17
C ASP A 275 24.97 13.59 -20.76
N PHE A 276 25.29 12.51 -21.45
CA PHE A 276 24.61 11.23 -21.50
C PHE A 276 25.12 10.39 -20.32
N GLY A 277 24.34 10.36 -19.24
CA GLY A 277 24.71 9.71 -17.97
C GLY A 277 24.82 8.18 -18.04
N SER A 278 26.00 7.71 -18.44
CA SER A 278 26.79 6.60 -17.87
C SER A 278 26.04 5.40 -17.28
N PHE A 279 26.00 4.32 -18.07
CA PHE A 279 25.76 2.96 -17.62
C PHE A 279 26.94 2.46 -16.76
N SER A 280 26.69 2.19 -15.48
CA SER A 280 27.64 1.46 -14.63
C SER A 280 27.40 -0.05 -14.77
N PHE A 281 28.19 -0.68 -15.63
CA PHE A 281 28.27 -2.13 -15.82
C PHE A 281 28.99 -2.75 -14.62
N TRP A 282 28.30 -3.58 -13.82
CA TRP A 282 28.95 -4.40 -12.81
C TRP A 282 29.43 -5.70 -13.46
N LYS A 283 30.71 -6.00 -13.21
CA LYS A 283 31.49 -7.14 -13.68
C LYS A 283 31.28 -8.34 -12.77
#